data_AF-A0A531JC91-F1
#
_entry.id   AF-A0A531JC91-F1
#
_cell.length_a   1.000
_cell.length_b   1.000
_cell.length_c   1.000
_cell.angle_alpha   90.00
_cell.angle_beta   90.00
_cell.angle_gamma   90.00
#
_symmetry.space_group_name_H-M   'P 1'
#
loop_
_entity.id
_entity.type
_entity.pdbx_description
1 polymer ?
#
loop_
_entity_poly.entity_id
_entity_poly.type
_entity_poly.pdbx_seq_one_letter_code
_entity_poly.pdbx_strand_id
1 'polypeptide(L)'
;DLQRALRSASDHQGPWPRISIWHGAADHTVSPSNAEAIAGQWRGVHRLAKAPTRREAAGPHAKQIWRNGAGEALIEINMIAGMGHGTPLG
;
A
#
# COMPACT_ATOMS: atom_id res chain seq x y z
N ASP A 1 13.93 15.10 5.37
CA ASP A 1 12.76 14.60 4.62
C ASP A 1 12.99 13.14 4.26
N LEU A 2 11.97 12.29 4.46
CA LEU A 2 12.02 10.83 4.31
C LEU A 2 12.41 10.42 2.88
N GLN A 3 12.01 11.18 1.86
CA GLN A 3 12.38 10.89 0.47
C GLN A 3 13.89 10.99 0.22
N ARG A 4 14.58 11.93 0.89
CA ARG A 4 16.04 12.07 0.75
C ARG A 4 16.76 10.88 1.38
N ALA A 5 16.31 10.44 2.56
CA ALA A 5 16.85 9.27 3.24
C ALA A 5 16.67 7.98 2.40
N LEU A 6 15.52 7.82 1.74
CA LEU A 6 15.25 6.71 0.83
C LEU A 6 16.22 6.67 -0.36
N ARG A 7 16.46 7.81 -1.02
CA ARG A 7 17.39 7.90 -2.15
C ARG A 7 18.85 7.70 -1.76
N SER A 8 19.25 8.09 -0.55
CA SER A 8 20.60 7.81 -0.05
C SER A 8 20.79 6.38 0.42
N ALA A 9 19.69 5.66 0.72
CA ALA A 9 19.74 4.29 1.24
C ALA A 9 19.67 3.22 0.15
N SER A 10 19.51 3.58 -1.11
CA SER A 10 19.34 2.63 -2.21
C SER A 10 19.96 3.14 -3.51
N ASP A 11 20.81 2.31 -4.13
CA ASP A 11 21.40 2.55 -5.45
C ASP A 11 20.45 2.18 -6.60
N HIS A 12 19.14 2.04 -6.35
CA HIS A 12 18.16 1.64 -7.36
C HIS A 12 18.02 2.70 -8.46
N GLN A 13 18.43 2.35 -9.67
CA GLN A 13 18.40 3.22 -10.86
C GLN A 13 17.12 3.05 -11.71
N GLY A 14 16.35 1.97 -11.46
CA GLY A 14 15.16 1.63 -12.25
C GLY A 14 13.85 2.25 -11.72
N PRO A 15 12.71 1.95 -12.36
CA PRO A 15 11.42 2.32 -11.80
C PRO A 15 11.21 1.63 -10.44
N TRP A 16 10.65 2.33 -9.46
CA TRP A 16 10.25 1.72 -8.19
C TRP A 16 9.18 0.65 -8.43
N PRO A 17 9.18 -0.44 -7.65
CA PRO A 17 8.22 -1.54 -7.83
C PRO A 17 6.78 -1.08 -7.57
N ARG A 18 5.82 -1.80 -8.15
CA ARG A 18 4.40 -1.66 -7.79
C ARG A 18 4.16 -2.38 -6.46
N ILE A 19 3.34 -1.80 -5.60
CA ILE A 19 3.12 -2.26 -4.23
C ILE A 19 1.67 -2.76 -4.06
N SER A 20 1.52 -3.98 -3.55
CA SER A 20 0.22 -4.54 -3.15
C SER A 20 0.27 -4.93 -1.68
N ILE A 21 -0.57 -4.31 -0.86
CA ILE A 21 -0.63 -4.49 0.59
C ILE A 21 -1.91 -5.27 0.89
N TRP A 22 -1.80 -6.31 1.71
CA TRP A 22 -2.91 -7.17 2.12
C TRP A 22 -2.95 -7.25 3.63
N HIS A 23 -4.09 -6.91 4.23
CA HIS A 23 -4.21 -6.87 5.69
C HIS A 23 -5.61 -7.30 6.16
N GLY A 24 -5.66 -8.09 7.22
CA GLY A 24 -6.91 -8.49 7.87
C GLY A 24 -7.44 -7.39 8.78
N ALA A 25 -8.70 -6.99 8.62
CA ALA A 25 -9.27 -5.91 9.43
C ALA A 25 -9.48 -6.30 10.91
N ALA A 26 -9.44 -7.60 11.23
CA ALA A 26 -9.52 -8.15 12.58
C ALA A 26 -8.16 -8.70 13.07
N ASP A 27 -7.05 -8.25 12.47
CA ASP A 27 -5.70 -8.64 12.90
C ASP A 27 -5.37 -8.05 14.29
N HIS A 28 -5.16 -8.94 15.26
CA HIS A 28 -4.79 -8.59 16.64
C HIS A 28 -3.27 -8.66 16.91
N THR A 29 -2.48 -9.15 15.95
CA THR A 29 -1.02 -9.24 16.03
C THR A 29 -0.38 -7.97 15.49
N VAL A 30 -0.86 -7.49 14.34
CA VAL A 30 -0.34 -6.29 13.67
C VAL A 30 -1.49 -5.35 13.37
N SER A 31 -1.44 -4.14 13.95
CA SER A 31 -2.49 -3.12 13.80
C SER A 31 -2.82 -2.86 12.31
N PRO A 32 -4.11 -2.88 11.91
CA PRO A 32 -4.53 -2.55 10.56
C PRO A 32 -4.06 -1.18 10.06
N SER A 33 -3.78 -0.24 10.98
CA SER A 33 -3.20 1.08 10.63
C SER A 33 -1.84 0.97 9.92
N ASN A 34 -1.13 -0.14 10.07
CA ASN A 34 0.15 -0.35 9.39
C ASN A 34 -0.01 -0.43 7.87
N ALA A 35 -1.12 -0.95 7.35
CA ALA A 35 -1.39 -0.98 5.92
C ALA A 35 -1.40 0.45 5.33
N GLU A 36 -2.08 1.38 6.00
CA GLU A 36 -2.14 2.79 5.61
C GLU A 36 -0.78 3.50 5.79
N ALA A 37 -0.02 3.17 6.84
CA ALA A 37 1.31 3.72 7.06
C ALA A 37 2.30 3.30 5.96
N ILE A 38 2.32 2.01 5.61
CA ILE A 38 3.13 1.46 4.52
C ILE A 38 2.74 2.12 3.19
N ALA A 39 1.45 2.20 2.89
CA ALA A 39 0.99 2.92 1.71
C ALA A 39 1.45 4.39 1.71
N GLY A 40 1.40 5.07 2.87
CA GLY A 40 1.89 6.43 3.03
C GLY A 40 3.36 6.61 2.65
N GLN A 41 4.22 5.69 3.08
CA GLN A 41 5.65 5.72 2.74
C GLN A 41 5.87 5.53 1.24
N TRP A 42 5.24 4.51 0.65
CA TRP A 42 5.37 4.22 -0.78
C TRP A 42 4.73 5.29 -1.66
N ARG A 43 3.66 5.95 -1.22
CA ARG A 43 3.10 7.12 -1.92
C ARG A 43 4.12 8.24 -2.01
N GLY A 44 4.92 8.43 -0.95
CA GLY A 44 6.07 9.33 -0.99
C GLY A 44 7.05 8.94 -2.11
N VAL A 45 7.50 7.68 -2.12
CA VAL A 45 8.43 7.15 -3.14
C VAL A 45 7.92 7.39 -4.57
N HIS A 46 6.64 7.11 -4.82
CA HIS A 46 6.00 7.27 -6.13
C HIS A 46 5.48 8.69 -6.42
N ARG A 47 5.60 9.64 -5.47
CA ARG A 47 5.09 11.02 -5.56
C ARG A 47 3.58 11.09 -5.85
N LEU A 48 2.81 10.25 -5.17
CA LEU A 48 1.35 10.15 -5.31
C LEU A 48 0.61 11.05 -4.32
N ALA A 49 -0.61 11.47 -4.68
CA ALA A 49 -1.49 12.25 -3.82
C ALA A 49 -1.89 11.49 -2.53
N LYS A 50 -2.39 12.24 -1.53
CA LYS A 50 -2.85 11.64 -0.25
C LYS A 50 -4.06 10.74 -0.44
N ALA A 51 -5.07 11.21 -1.18
CA ALA A 51 -6.27 10.43 -1.46
C ALA A 51 -6.02 9.38 -2.56
N PRO A 52 -6.59 8.17 -2.46
CA PRO A 52 -6.56 7.20 -3.54
C PRO A 52 -7.36 7.69 -4.74
N THR A 53 -6.90 7.30 -5.93
CA THR A 53 -7.57 7.56 -7.20
C THR A 53 -8.86 6.75 -7.36
N ARG A 54 -8.95 5.61 -6.67
CA ARG A 54 -10.13 4.74 -6.71
C ARG A 54 -10.28 3.98 -5.40
N ARG A 55 -11.53 3.76 -5.00
CA ARG A 55 -11.92 2.88 -3.91
C ARG A 55 -12.93 1.88 -4.44
N GLU A 56 -12.82 0.64 -3.98
CA GLU A 56 -13.76 -0.43 -4.29
C GLU A 56 -14.13 -1.16 -3.00
N ALA A 57 -15.33 -1.70 -2.94
CA ALA A 57 -15.75 -2.60 -1.87
C ALA A 57 -16.65 -3.67 -2.46
N ALA A 58 -16.39 -4.94 -2.13
CA ALA A 58 -17.16 -6.09 -2.57
C ALA A 58 -17.13 -7.17 -1.48
N GLY A 59 -18.30 -7.43 -0.87
CA GLY A 59 -18.39 -8.36 0.26
C GLY A 59 -17.40 -7.98 1.39
N PRO A 60 -16.56 -8.92 1.86
CA PRO A 60 -15.57 -8.62 2.90
C PRO A 60 -14.35 -7.87 2.39
N HIS A 61 -14.18 -7.66 1.08
CA HIS A 61 -12.99 -7.03 0.52
C HIS A 61 -13.21 -5.53 0.29
N ALA A 62 -12.29 -4.72 0.81
CA ALA A 62 -12.21 -3.29 0.50
C ALA A 62 -10.84 -2.96 -0.11
N LYS A 63 -10.83 -2.20 -1.20
CA LYS A 63 -9.62 -1.85 -1.95
C LYS A 63 -9.46 -0.35 -2.08
N GLN A 64 -8.24 0.13 -1.88
CA GLN A 64 -7.83 1.50 -2.23
C GLN A 64 -6.70 1.44 -3.26
N ILE A 65 -6.79 2.26 -4.31
CA ILE A 65 -5.85 2.23 -5.44
C ILE A 65 -5.33 3.63 -5.71
N TRP A 66 -4.01 3.75 -5.85
CA TRP A 66 -3.34 4.95 -6.36
C TRP A 66 -2.74 4.68 -7.73
N ARG A 67 -3.22 5.43 -8.73
CA ARG A 67 -2.70 5.43 -10.08
C ARG A 67 -1.79 6.65 -10.33
N ASN A 68 -0.81 6.50 -11.20
CA ASN A 68 -0.02 7.64 -11.71
C ASN A 68 -0.78 8.40 -12.81
N GLY A 69 -0.15 9.44 -13.36
CA GLY A 69 -0.73 10.24 -14.45
C GLY A 69 -0.97 9.48 -15.76
N ALA A 70 -0.30 8.34 -15.97
CA ALA A 70 -0.53 7.43 -17.09
C ALA A 70 -1.66 6.42 -16.82
N GLY A 71 -2.29 6.48 -15.64
CA GLY A 71 -3.36 5.56 -15.24
C GLY A 71 -2.87 4.21 -14.70
N GLU A 72 -1.57 4.02 -14.49
CA GLU A 72 -1.01 2.76 -13.98
C GLU A 72 -1.17 2.68 -12.46
N ALA A 73 -1.70 1.55 -11.95
CA ALA A 73 -1.84 1.32 -10.51
C ALA A 73 -0.48 1.00 -9.87
N LEU A 74 0.05 1.92 -9.05
CA LEU A 74 1.36 1.77 -8.42
C LEU A 74 1.26 1.28 -6.97
N ILE A 75 0.16 1.58 -6.28
CA ILE A 75 -0.07 1.15 -4.89
C ILE A 75 -1.51 0.68 -4.76
N GLU A 76 -1.70 -0.46 -4.11
CA GLU A 76 -2.99 -1.01 -3.73
C GLU A 76 -2.99 -1.43 -2.26
N ILE A 77 -4.03 -1.07 -1.52
CA ILE A 77 -4.33 -1.66 -0.21
C ILE A 77 -5.56 -2.55 -0.39
N ASN A 78 -5.47 -3.80 0.06
CA ASN A 78 -6.54 -4.78 0.10
C ASN A 78 -6.82 -5.14 1.57
N MET A 79 -7.96 -4.67 2.09
CA MET A 79 -8.43 -4.97 3.43
C MET A 79 -9.47 -6.09 3.36
N ILE A 80 -9.35 -7.07 4.25
CA ILE A 80 -10.28 -8.19 4.34
C ILE A 80 -11.00 -8.14 5.69
N ALA A 81 -12.29 -7.79 5.66
CA ALA A 81 -13.14 -7.71 6.85
C ALA A 81 -13.26 -9.08 7.53
N GLY A 82 -13.17 -9.09 8.86
CA GLY A 82 -13.26 -10.31 9.67
C GLY A 82 -12.03 -11.23 9.63
N MET A 83 -11.08 -11.00 8.72
CA MET A 83 -9.83 -11.76 8.68
C MET A 83 -8.86 -11.26 9.76
N GLY A 84 -8.26 -12.19 10.51
CA GLY A 84 -7.19 -11.93 11.48
C GLY A 84 -5.82 -11.76 10.81
N HIS A 85 -4.75 -12.13 11.51
CA HIS A 85 -3.40 -12.10 10.93
C HIS A 85 -3.30 -13.04 9.73
N GLY A 86 -2.64 -12.57 8.66
CA GLY A 86 -2.43 -13.38 7.47
C GLY A 86 -1.41 -14.49 7.72
N THR A 87 -1.75 -15.72 7.34
CA THR A 87 -0.77 -16.81 7.25
C THR A 87 0.01 -16.64 5.95
N PRO A 88 1.35 -16.61 5.97
CA PRO A 88 2.15 -16.58 4.76
C PRO A 88 1.80 -17.75 3.84
N LEU A 89 1.55 -17.46 2.56
CA LEU A 89 1.42 -18.48 1.52
C LEU A 89 2.83 -18.70 0.95
N GLY A 90 3.31 -19.94 1.03
CA GLY A 90 4.60 -20.37 0.48
C GLY A 90 4.57 -20.57 -1.03
#